data_AF-A0A9P4NPP2-F1
#
_entry.id   AF-A0A9P4NPP2-F1
#
_cell.length_a   1.000
_cell.length_b   1.000
_cell.length_c   1.000
_cell.angle_alpha   90.00
_cell.angle_beta   90.00
_cell.angle_gamma   90.00
#
_symmetry.space_group_name_H-M   'P 1'
#
loop_
_entity.id
_entity.type
_entity.pdbx_description
1 polymer ?
#
loop_
_entity_poly.entity_id
_entity_poly.type
_entity_poly.pdbx_seq_one_letter_code
_entity_poly.pdbx_strand_id
1 'polypeptide(L)' 'MSHENVWFSRPRGYGKGSRQCRVCAHNAGLIRKYGLNICRQCFRERSVDIGFTKVRVFTGLLKELRYGN' A
#
# COMPACT_ATOMS: atom_id res chain seq x y z
N MET A 1 -25.16 -31.23 -0.96
CA MET A 1 -23.69 -31.08 -1.04
C MET A 1 -23.25 -30.20 -2.23
N SER A 2 -24.01 -29.16 -2.61
CA SER A 2 -23.62 -28.23 -3.68
C SER A 2 -22.74 -27.08 -3.18
N HIS A 3 -22.89 -26.70 -1.91
CA HIS A 3 -22.16 -25.59 -1.30
C HIS A 3 -20.64 -25.82 -1.22
N GLU A 4 -20.21 -27.07 -1.03
CA GLU A 4 -18.79 -27.44 -0.93
C GLU A 4 -18.02 -27.20 -2.23
N ASN A 5 -18.66 -27.44 -3.39
CA ASN A 5 -18.02 -27.26 -4.71
C ASN A 5 -17.96 -25.79 -5.18
N VAL A 6 -18.68 -24.87 -4.51
CA VAL A 6 -18.72 -23.44 -4.88
C VAL A 6 -17.64 -22.64 -4.17
N TRP A 7 -17.23 -23.07 -2.97
CA TRP A 7 -16.21 -22.39 -2.17
C TRP A 7 -14.86 -22.36 -2.89
N PHE A 8 -14.27 -21.17 -3.07
CA PHE A 8 -12.99 -20.98 -3.79
C PHE A 8 -12.95 -21.52 -5.24
N SER A 9 -14.11 -21.76 -5.86
CA SER A 9 -14.25 -22.23 -7.25
C SER A 9 -13.53 -21.38 -8.30
N ARG A 10 -13.32 -20.07 -8.03
CA ARG A 10 -12.66 -19.15 -8.96
C ARG A 10 -11.15 -19.04 -8.67
N PRO A 11 -10.28 -19.30 -9.65
CA PRO A 11 -8.84 -19.17 -9.47
C PRO A 11 -8.44 -17.70 -9.25
N ARG A 12 -7.56 -17.46 -8.27
CA ARG A 12 -7.06 -16.12 -7.90
C ARG A 12 -5.59 -15.92 -8.28
N GLY A 13 -5.20 -16.33 -9.48
CA GLY A 13 -3.81 -16.21 -9.95
C GLY A 13 -3.38 -14.77 -10.26
N TYR A 14 -4.33 -13.89 -10.59
CA TYR A 14 -4.06 -12.52 -11.04
C TYR A 14 -5.11 -11.51 -10.55
N GLY A 15 -4.87 -10.23 -10.83
CA GLY A 15 -5.75 -9.13 -10.42
C GLY A 15 -5.60 -8.72 -8.95
N LYS A 16 -6.51 -7.87 -8.46
CA LYS A 16 -6.42 -7.27 -7.12
C LYS A 16 -6.62 -8.29 -5.99
N GLY A 17 -7.50 -9.27 -6.17
CA GLY A 17 -7.79 -10.30 -5.17
C GLY A 17 -6.77 -11.45 -5.10
N SER A 18 -5.75 -11.44 -5.96
CA SER A 18 -4.67 -12.45 -5.94
C SER A 18 -3.58 -12.14 -4.91
N ARG A 19 -3.50 -10.90 -4.44
CA ARG A 19 -2.40 -10.41 -3.62
C ARG A 19 -2.96 -9.58 -2.47
N GLN A 20 -2.36 -9.77 -1.31
CA GLN A 20 -2.71 -9.07 -0.09
C GLN A 20 -1.48 -8.42 0.53
N CYS A 21 -1.71 -7.39 1.34
CA CYS A 21 -0.65 -6.78 2.14
C CYS A 21 -0.03 -7.81 3.08
N ARG A 22 1.30 -7.85 3.15
CA ARG A 22 2.04 -8.73 4.08
C ARG A 22 1.78 -8.43 5.56
N VAL A 23 1.33 -7.22 5.89
CA VAL A 23 1.15 -6.76 7.28
C VAL A 23 -0.32 -6.86 7.72
N CYS A 24 -1.25 -6.30 6.95
CA CYS A 24 -2.66 -6.20 7.35
C CYS A 24 -3.62 -7.10 6.57
N ALA A 25 -3.12 -7.95 5.66
CA ALA A 25 -3.91 -8.78 4.74
C ALA A 25 -4.94 -8.02 3.88
N HIS A 26 -4.88 -6.69 3.84
CA HIS A 26 -5.77 -5.89 3.00
C HIS A 26 -5.36 -5.95 1.54
N ASN A 27 -6.33 -6.12 0.64
CA ASN A 27 -6.10 -6.26 -0.80
C ASN A 27 -6.03 -4.92 -1.55
N ALA A 28 -6.55 -3.83 -0.98
CA ALA A 28 -6.55 -2.53 -1.64
C ALA A 28 -5.30 -1.70 -1.32
N GLY A 29 -4.91 -0.85 -2.27
CA GLY A 29 -3.80 0.09 -2.06
C GLY A 29 -2.44 -0.57 -1.86
N LEU A 30 -2.23 -1.74 -2.45
CA LEU A 30 -0.99 -2.50 -2.36
C LEU A 30 0.13 -1.84 -3.18
N ILE A 31 1.22 -1.47 -2.51
CA ILE A 31 2.46 -1.03 -3.14
C ILE A 31 3.27 -2.27 -3.53
N ARG A 32 3.43 -2.44 -4.84
CA ARG A 32 4.08 -3.62 -5.46
C ARG A 32 5.51 -3.34 -5.96
N LYS A 33 5.94 -2.07 -5.91
CA LYS A 33 7.27 -1.68 -6.38
C LYS A 33 8.34 -2.28 -5.45
N TYR A 34 9.46 -2.68 -6.04
CA TYR A 34 10.61 -3.25 -5.32
C TYR A 34 10.29 -4.53 -4.52
N GLY A 35 9.21 -5.25 -4.84
CA GLY A 35 8.85 -6.50 -4.16
C GLY A 35 8.32 -6.33 -2.73
N LEU A 36 7.97 -5.10 -2.32
CA LEU A 36 7.50 -4.80 -0.96
C LEU A 36 6.19 -5.56 -0.62
N ASN A 37 5.18 -5.48 -1.49
CA ASN A 37 3.84 -6.06 -1.27
C ASN A 37 3.21 -5.62 0.06
N ILE A 38 3.22 -4.30 0.32
CA ILE A 38 2.74 -3.67 1.55
C ILE A 38 1.65 -2.63 1.20
N CYS A 39 0.65 -2.46 2.05
CA CYS A 39 -0.42 -1.48 1.85
C CYS A 39 0.09 -0.03 2.03
N ARG A 40 -0.53 0.96 1.38
CA ARG A 40 -0.10 2.37 1.49
C ARG A 40 -0.10 2.94 2.93
N GLN A 41 -0.98 2.47 3.81
CA GLN A 41 -1.03 2.89 5.21
C GLN A 41 0.15 2.29 5.98
N CYS A 42 0.27 0.96 5.90
CA CYS A 42 1.35 0.15 6.44
C CYS A 42 2.75 0.66 6.01
N PHE A 43 2.88 1.09 4.75
CA PHE A 43 4.12 1.65 4.23
C PHE A 43 4.48 2.99 4.87
N ARG A 44 3.49 3.86 5.13
CA ARG A 44 3.74 5.16 5.79
C ARG A 44 4.16 5.02 7.24
N GLU A 45 3.65 3.99 7.93
CA GLU A 45 4.05 3.68 9.31
C GLU A 45 5.49 3.17 9.40
N ARG A 46 5.89 2.31 8.44
CA ARG A 46 7.18 1.60 8.46
C ARG A 46 8.21 2.16 7.48
N SER A 47 7.94 3.31 6.85
CA SER A 47 8.82 3.84 5.80
C SER A 47 10.22 4.11 6.33
N VAL A 48 10.34 4.58 7.57
CA VAL A 48 11.61 4.89 8.22
C VAL A 48 12.41 3.62 8.48
N ASP A 49 11.78 2.55 8.99
CA ASP A 49 12.42 1.26 9.27
C ASP A 49 12.89 0.54 8.00
N ILE A 50 12.18 0.73 6.89
CA ILE A 50 12.59 0.22 5.57
C ILE A 50 13.77 1.03 5.00
N GLY A 51 14.04 2.24 5.53
CA GLY A 51 15.11 3.12 5.08
C GLY A 51 14.68 4.19 4.06
N PHE A 52 13.37 4.43 3.90
CA PHE A 52 12.88 5.54 3.08
C PHE A 52 12.84 6.85 3.88
N THR A 53 13.51 7.88 3.35
CA THR A 53 13.49 9.23 3.91
C THR A 53 12.75 10.19 2.97
N LYS A 54 11.88 11.06 3.54
CA LYS A 54 11.21 12.10 2.77
C LYS A 54 12.18 13.23 2.46
N VAL A 55 12.68 13.28 1.22
CA VAL A 55 13.46 14.42 0.73
C VAL A 55 12.52 15.61 0.55
N ARG A 56 12.67 16.64 1.39
CA ARG A 56 12.05 17.95 1.17
C ARG A 56 13.04 18.79 0.39
N VAL A 57 12.84 18.97 -0.91
CA VAL A 57 13.53 20.04 -1.64
C VAL A 57 13.05 21.34 -1.01
N PHE A 58 13.98 22.09 -0.42
CA PHE A 58 13.72 23.37 0.23
C PHE A 58 13.36 24.39 -0.85
N THR A 59 12.16 24.34 -1.41
CA THR A 59 11.56 25.48 -2.12
C THR A 59 11.10 26.51 -1.09
N GLY A 60 12.06 27.01 -0.31
CA GLY A 60 11.87 27.95 0.79
C GLY A 60 11.68 29.40 0.36
N LEU A 61 11.09 29.65 -0.80
CA LEU A 61 10.77 31.01 -1.28
C LEU A 61 9.29 31.21 -1.68
N LEU A 62 8.41 30.21 -1.43
CA LEU A 62 6.98 30.33 -1.78
C LEU A 62 6.01 29.83 -0.68
N LYS A 63 6.46 29.59 0.56
CA LYS A 63 5.64 28.94 1.61
C LYS A 63 5.06 29.83 2.70
N GLU A 64 5.32 31.13 2.73
CA GLU A 64 4.58 32.02 3.64
C GLU A 64 3.10 32.21 3.25
N LEU A 65 2.67 31.82 2.04
CA LEU A 65 1.30 32.07 1.58
C LEU A 65 0.35 30.86 1.54
N ARG A 66 0.70 29.68 2.11
CA ARG A 66 -0.21 28.50 2.02
C ARG A 66 -0.44 27.68 3.29
N TYR A 67 0.06 28.09 4.44
CA TYR A 67 -0.29 27.47 5.72
C TYR A 67 -0.55 28.53 6.81
N GLY A 68 -1.26 29.59 6.42
CA GLY A 68 -2.00 30.44 7.33
C GLY A 68 -3.49 30.19 7.10
N ASN A 69 -4.07 29.31 7.91
CA ASN A 69 -5.46 29.13 8.34
C ASN A 69 -5.60 27.72 8.92
#